data_AF-K1SFA6-F1
#
_entry.id   AF-K1SFA6-F1
#
_cell.length_a   1.000
_cell.length_b   1.000
_cell.length_c   1.000
_cell.angle_alpha   90.00
_cell.angle_beta   90.00
_cell.angle_gamma   90.00
#
_symmetry.space_group_name_H-M   'P 1'
#
loop_
_entity.id
_entity.type
_entity.pdbx_description
1 polymer ?
#
loop_
_entity_poly.entity_id
_entity_poly.type
_entity_poly.pdbx_seq_one_letter_code
_entity_poly.pdbx_strand_id
1 'polypeptide(L)'
;LAILSILIGIAGGYLISALTGIMIPDDYVQGLLYDFRPYSITYTLIKMAVFAFIITSISAFYGYYAKGNSLEVGAASTKAVVASSIVIMIFNLILTQILLI
;
A
#
# COMPACT_ATOMS: atom_id res chain seq x y z
N LEU A 1 -1.15 2.48 9.30
CA LEU A 1 -0.99 1.05 8.98
C LEU A 1 0.21 0.79 8.07
N ALA A 2 0.34 1.46 6.93
CA ALA A 2 1.39 1.15 5.96
C ALA A 2 2.84 1.32 6.48
N ILE A 3 3.12 2.28 7.37
CA ILE A 3 4.43 2.36 8.06
C ILE A 3 4.70 1.10 8.90
N LEU A 4 3.69 0.59 9.62
CA LEU A 4 3.82 -0.68 10.36
C LEU A 4 4.06 -1.86 9.41
N SER A 5 3.39 -1.88 8.25
CA SER A 5 3.62 -2.92 7.24
C SER A 5 5.06 -2.91 6.72
N ILE A 6 5.66 -1.73 6.53
CA ILE A 6 7.08 -1.58 6.14
C ILE A 6 7.98 -2.11 7.26
N LEU A 7 7.73 -1.73 8.52
CA LEU A 7 8.51 -2.18 9.67
C LEU A 7 8.46 -3.70 9.84
N ILE A 8 7.27 -4.29 9.75
CA ILE A 8 7.09 -5.75 9.85
C ILE A 8 7.74 -6.46 8.67
N GLY A 9 7.69 -5.89 7.46
CA GLY A 9 8.38 -6.44 6.28
C GLY A 9 9.90 -6.49 6.46
N ILE A 10 10.50 -5.41 6.97
CA ILE A 10 11.94 -5.35 7.27
C ILE A 10 12.30 -6.33 8.39
N ALA A 11 11.52 -6.33 9.48
CA ALA A 11 11.74 -7.24 10.60
C ALA A 11 11.61 -8.72 10.19
N GLY A 12 10.63 -9.05 9.35
CA GLY A 12 10.43 -10.40 8.81
C GLY A 12 11.59 -10.84 7.92
N GLY A 13 12.10 -9.96 7.07
CA GLY A 13 13.29 -10.23 6.25
C GLY A 13 14.53 -10.51 7.12
N TYR A 14 14.77 -9.68 8.13
CA TYR A 14 15.86 -9.88 9.08
C TYR A 14 15.75 -11.23 9.82
N LEU A 15 14.55 -11.57 10.26
CA LEU A 15 14.27 -12.80 11.02
C LEU A 15 14.45 -14.05 10.16
N ILE A 16 14.06 -14.02 8.88
CA ILE A 16 14.32 -15.11 7.94
C ILE A 16 15.82 -15.26 7.69
N SER A 17 16.56 -14.18 7.46
CA SER A 17 18.02 -14.22 7.28
C SER A 17 18.71 -14.86 8.50
N ALA A 18 18.28 -14.52 9.71
CA ALA A 18 18.82 -15.07 10.95
C ALA A 18 18.47 -16.56 11.18
N LEU A 19 17.25 -17.01 10.84
CA LEU A 19 16.80 -18.38 11.11
C LEU A 19 17.22 -19.40 10.05
N THR A 20 17.29 -18.99 8.79
CA THR A 20 17.58 -19.89 7.65
C THR A 20 19.05 -19.95 7.28
N GLY A 21 19.85 -18.96 7.71
CA GLY A 21 21.28 -18.88 7.40
C GLY A 21 21.58 -18.62 5.92
N ILE A 22 20.59 -18.20 5.13
CA ILE A 22 20.75 -17.91 3.69
C ILE A 22 21.69 -16.70 3.48
N MET A 23 21.74 -15.79 4.44
CA MET A 23 22.55 -14.57 4.40
C MET A 23 22.95 -14.15 5.82
N ILE A 24 24.13 -13.53 5.97
CA ILE A 24 24.57 -12.94 7.24
C ILE A 24 23.63 -11.76 7.59
N PRO A 25 23.08 -11.67 8.82
CA PRO A 25 22.15 -10.59 9.19
C PRO A 25 22.73 -9.18 9.00
N ASP A 26 24.03 -8.99 9.17
CA ASP A 26 24.73 -7.72 8.90
C ASP A 26 24.69 -7.34 7.41
N ASP A 27 24.89 -8.31 6.50
CA ASP A 27 24.84 -8.06 5.05
C ASP A 27 23.42 -7.65 4.60
N TYR A 28 22.39 -8.16 5.29
CA TYR A 28 21.00 -7.75 5.04
C TYR A 28 20.79 -6.27 5.38
N VAL A 29 21.29 -5.81 6.53
CA VAL A 29 21.17 -4.41 6.96
C VAL A 29 22.01 -3.48 6.06
N GLN A 30 23.23 -3.90 5.72
CA GLN A 30 24.09 -3.16 4.78
C GLN A 30 23.42 -3.02 3.41
N GLY A 31 22.83 -4.11 2.88
CA GLY A 31 22.11 -4.09 1.61
C GLY A 31 20.90 -3.15 1.62
N LEU A 32 20.13 -3.14 2.72
CA LEU A 32 19.01 -2.21 2.88
C LEU A 32 19.44 -0.75 2.87
N LEU A 33 20.56 -0.42 3.50
CA LEU A 33 21.08 0.94 3.57
C LEU A 33 21.79 1.38 2.29
N TYR A 34 22.37 0.43 1.54
CA TYR A 34 23.15 0.71 0.34
C TYR A 34 22.34 1.39 -0.78
N ASP A 35 21.11 0.90 -1.04
CA ASP A 35 20.21 1.51 -2.04
C ASP A 35 19.16 2.44 -1.41
N PHE A 36 19.37 2.83 -0.14
CA PHE A 36 18.40 3.66 0.56
C PHE A 36 18.47 5.11 0.08
N ARG A 37 17.46 5.51 -0.69
CA ARG A 37 17.27 6.92 -1.08
C ARG A 37 16.27 7.58 -0.13
N PRO A 38 16.60 8.72 0.52
CA PRO A 38 15.66 9.43 1.39
C PRO A 38 14.35 9.82 0.67
N TYR A 39 14.44 10.11 -0.63
CA TYR A 39 13.28 10.37 -1.48
C TYR A 39 12.29 9.18 -1.53
N SER A 40 12.77 7.97 -1.25
CA SER A 40 11.94 6.77 -1.20
C SER A 40 10.85 6.82 -0.14
N ILE A 41 11.15 7.45 1.00
CA ILE A 41 10.15 7.68 2.05
C ILE A 41 9.11 8.67 1.57
N THR A 42 9.55 9.82 1.03
CA THR A 42 8.64 10.92 0.65
C THR A 42 7.70 10.50 -0.47
N TYR A 43 8.18 9.81 -1.52
CA TYR A 43 7.28 9.32 -2.56
C TYR A 43 6.27 8.30 -1.99
N THR A 44 6.71 7.43 -1.07
CA THR A 44 5.84 6.41 -0.47
C THR A 44 4.74 7.07 0.36
N LEU A 45 5.07 8.09 1.16
CA LEU A 45 4.10 8.86 1.95
C LEU A 45 3.06 9.54 1.05
N ILE A 46 3.48 10.19 -0.04
CA ILE A 46 2.57 10.84 -0.99
C ILE A 46 1.64 9.82 -1.62
N LYS A 47 2.16 8.68 -2.12
CA LYS A 47 1.34 7.62 -2.71
C LYS A 47 0.31 7.08 -1.72
N MET A 48 0.72 6.85 -0.46
CA MET A 48 -0.18 6.35 0.58
C MET A 48 -1.30 7.33 0.89
N ALA A 49 -1.02 8.64 0.95
CA ALA A 49 -2.04 9.66 1.18
C ALA A 49 -3.07 9.69 0.04
N VAL A 50 -2.61 9.63 -1.22
CA VAL A 50 -3.50 9.63 -2.39
C VAL A 50 -4.35 8.36 -2.43
N PHE A 51 -3.78 7.19 -2.16
CA PHE A 51 -4.56 5.94 -2.12
C PHE A 51 -5.59 5.93 -0.99
N ALA A 52 -5.23 6.43 0.20
CA ALA A 52 -6.18 6.56 1.30
C ALA A 52 -7.36 7.47 0.90
N PHE A 53 -7.08 8.61 0.26
CA PHE A 53 -8.13 9.52 -0.23
C PHE A 53 -9.06 8.85 -1.25
N ILE A 54 -8.50 8.11 -2.22
CA ILE A 54 -9.26 7.38 -3.24
C ILE A 54 -10.17 6.32 -2.59
N ILE A 55 -9.61 5.49 -1.71
CA ILE A 55 -10.37 4.42 -1.04
C ILE A 55 -11.52 5.00 -0.24
N THR A 56 -11.26 6.03 0.58
CA THR A 56 -12.28 6.65 1.42
C THR A 56 -13.35 7.33 0.58
N SER A 57 -12.97 8.09 -0.47
CA SER A 57 -13.94 8.79 -1.32
C SER A 57 -14.86 7.82 -2.08
N ILE A 58 -14.29 6.75 -2.65
CA ILE A 58 -15.07 5.75 -3.38
C ILE A 58 -15.98 4.97 -2.42
N SER A 59 -15.45 4.53 -1.28
CA SER A 59 -16.23 3.82 -0.28
C SER A 59 -17.38 4.67 0.28
N ALA A 60 -17.13 5.96 0.54
CA ALA A 60 -18.15 6.90 0.98
C ALA A 60 -19.22 7.14 -0.08
N PHE A 61 -18.83 7.24 -1.37
CA PHE A 61 -19.77 7.39 -2.47
C PHE A 61 -20.70 6.17 -2.56
N TYR A 62 -20.15 4.96 -2.70
CA TYR A 62 -20.96 3.74 -2.79
C TYR A 62 -21.76 3.47 -1.51
N GLY A 63 -21.24 3.86 -0.34
CA GLY A 63 -21.95 3.77 0.94
C GLY A 63 -23.12 4.77 1.06
N TYR A 64 -22.95 6.00 0.58
CA TYR A 64 -24.00 7.04 0.63
C TYR A 64 -25.15 6.74 -0.34
N TYR A 65 -24.85 6.21 -1.53
CA TYR A 65 -25.86 5.82 -2.52
C TYR A 65 -26.37 4.39 -2.34
N ALA A 66 -25.87 3.64 -1.36
CA ALA A 66 -26.41 2.32 -1.03
C ALA A 66 -27.86 2.48 -0.54
N LYS A 67 -28.79 1.82 -1.23
CA LYS A 67 -30.22 1.82 -0.91
C LYS A 67 -30.74 0.40 -0.97
N GLY A 68 -31.68 0.09 -0.08
CA GLY A 68 -32.39 -1.18 -0.06
C GLY A 68 -31.98 -2.10 1.09
N ASN A 69 -32.14 -3.41 0.91
CA ASN A 69 -31.99 -4.38 2.01
C ASN A 69 -30.51 -4.70 2.30
N SER A 70 -30.21 -5.42 3.37
CA SER A 70 -28.84 -5.79 3.77
C SER A 70 -28.02 -6.43 2.64
N LEU A 71 -28.67 -7.18 1.75
CA LEU A 71 -28.05 -7.80 0.58
C LEU A 71 -27.53 -6.76 -0.44
N GLU A 72 -28.28 -5.68 -0.67
CA GLU A 72 -27.93 -4.62 -1.63
C GLU A 72 -26.82 -3.72 -1.08
N VAL A 73 -26.80 -3.50 0.23
CA VAL A 73 -25.68 -2.82 0.92
C VAL A 73 -24.39 -3.65 0.82
N GLY A 74 -24.49 -4.97 0.98
CA GLY A 74 -23.36 -5.89 0.75
C GLY A 74 -22.85 -5.83 -0.69
N ALA A 75 -23.75 -5.85 -1.67
CA ALA A 75 -23.40 -5.72 -3.09
C ALA A 75 -22.74 -4.37 -3.42
N ALA A 76 -23.18 -3.28 -2.79
CA ALA A 76 -22.57 -1.96 -2.92
C ALA A 76 -21.13 -1.93 -2.38
N SER A 77 -20.88 -2.59 -1.26
CA SER A 77 -19.52 -2.73 -0.69
C SER A 77 -18.58 -3.46 -1.65
N THR A 78 -19.00 -4.58 -2.22
CA THR A 78 -18.18 -5.31 -3.21
C THR A 78 -17.89 -4.46 -4.46
N LYS A 79 -18.89 -3.72 -4.95
CA LYS A 79 -18.69 -2.77 -6.06
C LYS A 79 -17.69 -1.67 -5.70
N ALA A 80 -17.76 -1.13 -4.48
CA ALA A 80 -16.84 -0.11 -4.00
C ALA A 80 -15.39 -0.62 -3.97
N VAL A 81 -15.17 -1.85 -3.47
CA VAL A 81 -13.83 -2.45 -3.42
C VAL A 81 -13.27 -2.66 -4.82
N VAL A 82 -14.04 -3.22 -5.75
CA VAL A 82 -13.60 -3.43 -7.14
C VAL A 82 -13.28 -2.10 -7.83
N ALA A 83 -14.16 -1.10 -7.71
CA ALA A 83 -13.94 0.22 -8.29
C ALA A 83 -12.69 0.89 -7.70
N SER A 84 -12.52 0.82 -6.37
CA SER A 84 -11.35 1.39 -5.70
C SER A 84 -10.04 0.74 -6.15
N SER A 85 -10.02 -0.59 -6.32
CA SER A 85 -8.84 -1.34 -6.80
C SER A 85 -8.39 -0.89 -8.19
N ILE A 86 -9.34 -0.75 -9.13
CA ILE A 86 -9.05 -0.30 -10.50
C ILE A 86 -8.49 1.14 -10.49
N VAL A 87 -9.11 2.05 -9.74
CA VAL A 87 -8.66 3.44 -9.65
C VAL A 87 -7.28 3.54 -9.01
N ILE A 88 -7.03 2.77 -7.94
CA ILE A 88 -5.70 2.70 -7.29
C ILE A 88 -4.64 2.22 -8.28
N MET A 89 -4.94 1.20 -9.09
CA MET A 89 -3.99 0.67 -10.08
C MET A 89 -3.62 1.73 -11.14
N ILE A 90 -4.60 2.49 -11.63
CA ILE A 90 -4.36 3.58 -12.59
C ILE A 90 -3.53 4.70 -11.94
N PHE A 91 -3.94 5.17 -10.76
CA PHE A 91 -3.21 6.20 -10.03
C PHE A 91 -1.80 5.76 -9.63
N ASN A 92 -1.58 4.47 -9.38
CA ASN A 92 -0.25 3.94 -9.13
C ASN A 92 0.68 4.15 -10.31
N LEU A 93 0.23 3.88 -11.54
CA LEU A 93 1.02 4.13 -12.75
C LEU A 93 1.30 5.63 -12.93
N ILE A 94 0.27 6.47 -12.81
CA ILE A 94 0.38 7.93 -12.95
C ILE A 94 1.38 8.50 -11.93
N LEU A 95 1.20 8.18 -10.65
CA LEU A 95 2.08 8.68 -9.58
C LEU A 95 3.50 8.18 -9.73
N THR A 96 3.70 6.95 -10.23
CA THR A 96 5.04 6.43 -10.48
C THR A 96 5.73 7.20 -11.60
N GLN A 97 5.03 7.48 -12.70
CA GLN A 97 5.59 8.25 -13.80
C GLN A 97 5.80 9.74 -13.48
N ILE A 98 5.09 10.32 -12.52
CA ILE A 98 5.30 11.72 -12.16
C ILE A 98 6.42 11.87 -11.11
N LEU A 99 6.49 10.94 -10.15
CA LEU A 99 7.39 11.07 -9.00
C LEU A 99 8.76 10.42 -9.24
N LEU A 100 8.86 9.44 -10.13
CA LEU A 100 10.04 8.59 -10.31
C LEU A 100 10.70 8.76 -11.70
N ILE A 101 10.21 9.72 -12.48
CA ILE A 101 10.89 10.29 -13.66
C ILE A 101 11.76 11.45 -13.19
#